data_AF-A0A2W5EEQ2-F1
#
_entry.id   AF-A0A2W5EEQ2-F1
#
_cell.length_a   1.000
_cell.length_b   1.000
_cell.length_c   1.000
_cell.angle_alpha   90.00
_cell.angle_beta   90.00
_cell.angle_gamma   90.00
#
_symmetry.space_group_name_H-M   'P 1'
#
loop_
_entity.id
_entity.type
_entity.pdbx_description
1 polymer ?
#
loop_
_entity_poly.entity_id
_entity_poly.type
_entity_poly.pdbx_seq_one_letter_code
_entity_poly.pdbx_strand_id
1 'polypeptide(L)' 'KVLTEAAIAGKTDTLQGLKENVIVGRLIPAGTGGTMTQIRRIATSRDDLILEERRKGTGAGSANQMLQDMTDQAPAAE' A
#
# COMPACT_ATOMS: atom_id res chain seq x y z
N LYS A 1 -0.17 -29.42 24.52
CA LYS A 1 0.92 -28.60 25.09
C LYS A 1 1.17 -27.33 24.28
N VAL A 2 1.54 -27.40 22.99
CA VAL A 2 1.85 -26.22 22.15
C VAL A 2 0.70 -25.20 22.06
N LEU A 3 -0.55 -25.64 21.85
CA LEU A 3 -1.69 -24.73 21.72
C LEU A 3 -2.02 -23.99 23.03
N THR A 4 -1.90 -24.66 24.18
CA THR A 4 -2.17 -24.06 25.49
C THR A 4 -1.16 -22.95 25.80
N GLU A 5 0.13 -23.19 25.55
CA GLU A 5 1.18 -22.20 25.75
C GLU A 5 1.04 -21.01 24.77
N ALA A 6 0.67 -21.27 23.51
CA ALA A 6 0.43 -20.23 22.53
C ALA A 6 -0.78 -19.35 22.90
N ALA A 7 -1.87 -19.95 23.40
CA ALA A 7 -3.07 -19.24 23.82
C ALA A 7 -2.82 -18.35 25.05
N ILE A 8 -2.14 -18.86 26.07
CA ILE A 8 -1.81 -18.09 27.28
C ILE A 8 -0.89 -16.91 26.94
N ALA A 9 0.07 -17.10 26.03
CA ALA A 9 0.98 -16.05 25.59
C ALA A 9 0.39 -15.13 24.51
N GLY A 10 -0.85 -15.35 24.05
CA GLY A 10 -1.48 -14.54 22.99
C GLY A 10 -0.73 -14.55 21.66
N LYS A 11 -0.05 -15.66 21.31
CA LYS A 11 0.79 -15.73 20.10
C LYS A 11 -0.08 -15.67 18.84
N THR A 12 0.31 -14.81 17.90
CA THR A 12 -0.34 -14.69 16.58
C THR A 12 0.56 -15.28 15.50
N ASP A 13 -0.02 -16.06 14.60
CA ASP A 13 0.67 -16.60 13.43
C ASP A 13 0.48 -15.67 12.24
N THR A 14 1.59 -15.28 11.61
CA THR A 14 1.59 -14.38 10.43
C THR A 14 1.45 -15.12 9.11
N LEU A 15 1.44 -16.46 9.13
CA LEU A 15 1.27 -17.33 7.96
C LEU A 15 2.29 -17.04 6.86
N GLN A 16 3.54 -16.82 7.24
CA GLN A 16 4.63 -16.57 6.29
C GLN A 16 5.33 -17.88 5.90
N GLY A 17 5.12 -18.97 6.65
CA GLY A 17 5.76 -20.25 6.42
C GLY A 17 5.06 -21.11 5.37
N LEU A 18 5.82 -22.08 4.84
CA LEU A 18 5.28 -23.07 3.89
C LEU A 18 4.19 -23.93 4.55
N LYS A 19 4.50 -24.52 5.71
CA LYS A 19 3.64 -25.48 6.38
C LYS A 19 2.31 -24.88 6.84
N GLU A 20 2.35 -23.68 7.40
CA GLU A 20 1.17 -22.98 7.94
C GLU A 20 0.17 -22.70 6.81
N ASN A 21 0.66 -22.23 5.66
CA ASN A 21 -0.19 -22.00 4.49
C ASN A 21 -0.79 -23.29 3.92
N VAL A 22 -0.02 -24.38 3.91
CA VAL A 22 -0.52 -25.71 3.51
C VAL A 22 -1.65 -26.16 4.44
N ILE A 23 -1.48 -26.02 5.76
CA ILE A 23 -2.48 -26.45 6.75
C ILE A 23 -3.78 -25.65 6.60
N VAL A 24 -3.70 -24.35 6.34
CA VAL A 24 -4.90 -23.49 6.23
C VAL A 24 -5.48 -23.47 4.80
N GLY A 25 -4.79 -24.05 3.81
CA GLY A 25 -5.27 -24.14 2.42
C GLY A 25 -5.10 -22.85 1.62
N ARG A 26 -4.13 -22.00 1.96
CA ARG A 26 -3.75 -20.82 1.18
C ARG A 26 -2.57 -21.13 0.24
N LEU A 27 -2.40 -20.28 -0.76
CA LEU A 27 -1.28 -20.38 -1.69
C LEU A 27 0.05 -20.23 -0.94
N ILE A 28 0.96 -21.18 -1.14
CA ILE A 28 2.25 -21.23 -0.44
C ILE A 28 3.22 -20.15 -0.93
N PRO A 29 4.15 -19.68 -0.09
CA PRO A 29 5.14 -18.66 -0.47
C PRO A 29 6.30 -19.22 -1.33
N ALA A 30 6.04 -20.25 -2.13
CA ALA A 30 7.04 -20.92 -2.97
C ALA A 30 6.43 -21.26 -4.35
N GLY A 31 7.30 -21.54 -5.32
CA GLY A 31 6.89 -21.85 -6.69
C GLY A 31 5.98 -20.77 -7.28
N THR A 32 4.85 -21.18 -7.86
CA THR A 32 3.86 -20.27 -8.45
C THR A 32 3.30 -19.28 -7.44
N GLY A 33 3.16 -19.67 -6.17
CA GLY A 33 2.62 -18.79 -5.13
C GLY A 33 3.55 -17.65 -4.72
N GLY A 34 4.85 -17.93 -4.64
CA GLY A 34 5.88 -16.90 -4.48
C GLY A 34 5.91 -15.94 -5.67
N THR A 35 5.89 -16.48 -6.89
CA THR A 35 5.90 -15.68 -8.13
C THR A 35 4.69 -14.77 -8.23
N MET A 36 3.48 -15.26 -7.92
CA MET A 36 2.25 -14.45 -7.91
C MET A 36 2.33 -13.29 -6.91
N THR A 37 2.92 -13.54 -5.74
CA THR A 37 3.12 -12.51 -4.72
C THR A 37 4.09 -11.43 -5.22
N GLN A 38 5.18 -11.83 -5.87
CA GLN A 38 6.15 -10.90 -6.46
C GLN A 38 5.53 -10.08 -7.59
N ILE A 39 4.79 -10.71 -8.50
CA ILE A 39 4.10 -10.01 -9.61
C ILE A 39 3.14 -8.96 -9.05
N ARG A 40 2.32 -9.35 -8.05
CA ARG A 40 1.38 -8.43 -7.40
C ARG A 40 2.11 -7.24 -6.78
N ARG A 41 3.22 -7.48 -6.07
CA ARG A 41 4.03 -6.41 -5.47
C ARG A 41 4.57 -5.43 -6.52
N ILE A 42 5.09 -5.95 -7.63
CA ILE A 42 5.62 -5.12 -8.72
C ILE A 42 4.50 -4.29 -9.35
N ALA A 43 3.34 -4.89 -9.59
CA ALA A 43 2.18 -4.19 -10.13
C ALA A 43 1.76 -3.03 -9.22
N THR A 44 1.56 -3.29 -7.92
CA THR A 44 1.21 -2.24 -6.96
C THR A 44 2.25 -1.12 -6.91
N SER A 45 3.54 -1.47 -6.84
CA SER A 45 4.60 -0.46 -6.82
C SER A 45 4.63 0.39 -8.09
N ARG A 46 4.34 -0.19 -9.26
CA ARG A 46 4.24 0.58 -10.51
C ARG A 46 3.01 1.48 -10.53
N ASP A 47 1.87 0.97 -10.06
CA ASP A 47 0.63 1.73 -10.00
C ASP A 47 0.78 2.96 -9.08
N ASP A 48 1.46 2.80 -7.95
CA ASP A 48 1.76 3.88 -7.01
C ASP A 48 2.62 4.98 -7.66
N LEU A 49 3.67 4.59 -8.39
CA LEU A 49 4.54 5.53 -9.11
C LEU A 49 3.78 6.28 -10.22
N ILE A 50 2.93 5.59 -10.98
CA ILE A 50 2.11 6.21 -12.03
C ILE A 50 1.14 7.21 -11.42
N LEU A 51 0.52 6.85 -10.29
CA LEU A 51 -0.39 7.74 -9.58
C LEU A 51 0.34 8.99 -9.08
N GLU A 52 1.55 8.83 -8.55
CA GLU A 52 2.37 9.94 -8.07
C GLU A 52 2.78 10.88 -9.21
N GLU A 53 3.24 10.34 -10.33
CA GLU A 53 3.56 11.12 -11.53
C GLU A 53 2.34 11.84 -12.09
N ARG A 54 1.17 11.18 -12.11
CA ARG A 54 -0.09 11.84 -12.49
C ARG A 54 -0.45 12.97 -11.54
N ARG A 55 -0.23 12.85 -10.23
CA ARG A 55 -0.46 13.95 -9.27
C ARG A 55 0.50 15.12 -9.46
N LYS A 56 1.72 14.87 -9.93
CA LYS A 56 2.70 15.91 -10.26
C LYS A 56 2.38 16.59 -11.60
N GLY A 57 1.92 15.82 -12.58
CA GLY A 57 1.62 16.27 -13.94
C GLY A 57 0.23 16.91 -14.10
N THR A 58 -0.79 16.45 -13.38
CA THR A 58 -1.97 17.26 -13.16
C THR A 58 -1.52 18.37 -12.23
N GLY A 59 -1.39 19.59 -12.76
CA GLY A 59 -0.95 20.75 -12.02
C GLY A 59 -1.94 21.16 -10.93
N ALA A 60 -2.48 20.25 -10.12
CA ALA A 60 -3.28 20.55 -8.94
C ALA A 60 -2.49 21.43 -7.97
N GLY A 61 -1.17 21.23 -7.86
CA GLY A 61 -0.28 22.16 -7.15
C GLY A 61 -0.21 23.54 -7.80
N SER A 62 -0.13 23.61 -9.14
CA SER A 62 -0.12 24.88 -9.89
C SER A 62 -1.47 25.59 -9.88
N ALA A 63 -2.58 24.86 -9.96
CA ALA A 63 -3.93 25.40 -9.90
C ALA A 63 -4.26 25.92 -8.51
N ASN A 64 -3.85 25.22 -7.43
CA ASN A 64 -3.96 25.77 -6.08
C ASN A 64 -3.07 27.00 -5.89
N GLN A 65 -1.83 27.00 -6.40
CA GLN A 65 -0.93 28.15 -6.33
C GLN A 65 -1.50 29.36 -7.09
N MET A 66 -2.03 29.16 -8.29
CA MET A 66 -2.67 30.22 -9.09
C MET A 66 -3.93 30.76 -8.40
N LEU A 67 -4.75 29.89 -7.79
CA LEU A 67 -5.91 30.33 -7.00
C LEU A 67 -5.50 31.13 -5.77
N GLN A 68 -4.43 30.73 -5.07
CA GLN A 68 -3.88 31.45 -3.92
C GLN A 68 -3.33 32.83 -4.33
N ASP A 69 -2.54 32.90 -5.40
CA ASP A 69 -1.99 34.17 -5.90
C ASP A 69 -3.10 35.14 -6.34
N MET A 70 -4.20 34.63 -6.91
CA MET A 70 -5.37 35.46 -7.27
C MET A 70 -6.15 35.95 -6.05
N THR A 71 -6.23 35.17 -4.98
CA THR A 71 -6.87 35.60 -3.72
C THR A 71 -6.03 36.59 -2.94
N ASP A 72 -4.70 36.49 -3.00
CA ASP A 72 -3.78 37.39 -2.29
C ASP A 72 -3.56 38.73 -3.03
N GLN A 73 -3.78 38.78 -4.35
CA GLN A 73 -3.71 40.01 -5.15
C GLN A 73 -5.05 40.75 -5.32
N ALA A 74 -6.14 40.27 -4.72
CA ALA A 74 -7.40 41.00 -4.75
C ALA A 74 -7.22 42.36 -4.06
N PRO A 75 -7.41 43.51 -4.76
CA PRO A 75 -7.36 44.79 -4.10
C PRO A 75 -8.49 44.80 -3.08
N ALA A 76 -8.15 45.02 -1.81
CA ALA A 76 -9.13 45.29 -0.78
C ALA A 76 -9.99 46.46 -1.29
N ALA A 77 -11.22 46.16 -1.66
CA ALA A 77 -12.16 47.17 -2.13
C ALA A 77 -12.40 48.15 -0.97
N GLU A 78 -11.87 49.37 -1.12
CA GLU A 78 -12.34 50.58 -0.44
C GLU A 78 -13.75 50.95 -0.90
#